data_AF-A0AAU6CIW2-F1
#
_entry.id   AF-A0AAU6CIW2-F1
#
_cell.length_a   1.000
_cell.length_b   1.000
_cell.length_c   1.000
_cell.angle_alpha   90.00
_cell.angle_beta   90.00
_cell.angle_gamma   90.00
#
_symmetry.space_group_name_H-M   'P 1'
#
loop_
_entity.id
_entity.type
_entity.pdbx_description
1 polymer ?
#
loop_
_entity_poly.entity_id
_entity_poly.type
_entity_poly.pdbx_seq_one_letter_code
_entity_poly.pdbx_strand_id
1 'polypeptide(L)'
;MTAETASPLDQPRQELVRALEELHRAAGSPGMRKVSAMIAEGDHPAVVSHEGVRTALKGLTSPRWETVQSIVAALAAACISPSRDPADEVARFLPLWRATREGEPGGMKSARELALSQGWGTADGQWTPEALLGVMINPFNAIEIDPSLAVPHEPLFSEDEWVQLGVRLIEEYGAELALRALLRTLKGDYVGAVEGSPFGYQHPDQETADARAAFCYGCDRILQRLAVEPNLLQRSISAMYADETMDREDRIDMLQAESDPSLMREIMTATPETWHDLSEEAHHQIFGYLIKSIGPVGRFGLPPEQRFQITWRVPEPPAA
;
A
#
# COMPACT_ATOMS: atom_id res chain seq x y z
N MET A 1 -24.55 -30.97 42.32
CA MET A 1 -23.56 -31.33 41.28
C MET A 1 -23.89 -30.55 40.03
N THR A 2 -23.27 -29.39 39.86
CA THR A 2 -23.40 -28.55 38.68
C THR A 2 -22.01 -28.44 38.07
N ALA A 3 -21.82 -29.08 36.92
CA ALA A 3 -20.64 -28.87 36.10
C ALA A 3 -20.71 -27.45 35.55
N GLU A 4 -19.88 -26.55 36.06
CA GLU A 4 -19.57 -25.28 35.39
C GLU A 4 -18.91 -25.62 34.06
N THR A 5 -19.69 -25.54 32.99
CA THR A 5 -19.17 -25.52 31.63
C THR A 5 -18.32 -24.27 31.46
N ALA A 6 -17.00 -24.44 31.47
CA ALA A 6 -16.05 -23.39 31.13
C ALA A 6 -16.40 -22.79 29.75
N SER A 7 -16.26 -21.47 29.63
CA SER A 7 -16.49 -20.76 28.37
C SER A 7 -15.56 -21.30 27.27
N PRO A 8 -16.01 -21.47 26.02
CA PRO A 8 -15.18 -21.96 24.90
C PRO A 8 -13.88 -21.18 24.70
N LEU A 9 -13.87 -19.89 25.09
CA LEU A 9 -12.73 -18.98 25.01
C LEU A 9 -11.62 -19.26 26.04
N ASP A 10 -11.90 -20.00 27.12
CA ASP A 10 -10.92 -20.33 28.16
C ASP A 10 -10.22 -21.68 27.93
N GLN A 11 -10.70 -22.49 26.99
CA GLN A 11 -10.19 -23.85 26.76
C GLN A 11 -8.73 -23.87 26.28
N PRO A 12 -8.29 -23.05 25.30
CA PRO A 12 -6.88 -23.05 24.87
C PRO A 12 -5.93 -22.62 25.98
N ARG A 13 -6.35 -21.64 26.80
CA ARG A 13 -5.58 -21.17 27.96
C ARG A 13 -5.41 -22.27 29.00
N GLN A 14 -6.47 -23.04 29.27
CA GLN A 14 -6.41 -24.19 30.17
C GLN A 14 -5.48 -25.28 29.62
N GLU A 15 -5.48 -25.52 28.31
CA GLU A 15 -4.58 -26.49 27.66
C GLU A 15 -3.10 -26.08 27.77
N LEU A 16 -2.78 -24.80 27.53
CA LEU A 16 -1.42 -24.27 27.71
C LEU A 16 -0.94 -24.41 29.16
N VAL A 17 -1.77 -24.00 30.12
CA VAL A 17 -1.45 -24.08 31.56
C VAL A 17 -1.24 -25.52 31.98
N ARG A 18 -2.13 -26.43 31.56
CA ARG A 18 -2.01 -27.86 31.86
C ARG A 18 -0.73 -28.47 31.28
N ALA A 19 -0.36 -28.11 30.06
CA ALA A 19 0.89 -28.54 29.45
C ALA A 19 2.11 -28.02 30.22
N LEU A 20 2.09 -26.75 30.62
CA LEU A 20 3.16 -26.15 31.44
C LEU A 20 3.29 -26.83 32.81
N GLU A 21 2.18 -27.16 33.47
CA GLU A 21 2.16 -27.90 34.73
C GLU A 21 2.64 -29.35 34.58
N GLU A 22 2.34 -30.00 33.45
CA GLU A 22 2.88 -31.32 33.12
C GLU A 22 4.40 -31.29 32.98
N LEU A 23 4.92 -30.33 32.20
CA LEU A 23 6.37 -30.17 31.99
C LEU A 23 7.07 -29.78 33.30
N HIS A 24 6.46 -28.89 34.10
CA HIS A 24 6.97 -28.54 35.42
C HIS A 24 7.08 -29.76 36.34
N ARG A 25 6.08 -30.65 36.33
CA ARG A 25 6.13 -31.92 37.06
C ARG A 25 7.19 -32.88 36.53
N ALA A 26 7.32 -33.01 35.21
CA ALA A 26 8.34 -33.84 34.57
C ALA A 26 9.77 -33.38 34.90
N ALA A 27 9.97 -32.07 35.07
CA ALA A 27 11.23 -31.47 35.53
C ALA A 27 11.50 -31.63 37.04
N GLY A 28 10.66 -32.37 37.78
CA GLY A 28 10.80 -32.54 39.23
C GLY A 28 10.25 -31.38 40.05
N SER A 29 9.37 -30.57 39.47
CA SER A 29 8.71 -29.42 40.12
C SER A 29 9.68 -28.41 40.76
N PRO A 30 10.69 -27.89 40.02
CA PRO A 30 11.65 -26.95 40.56
C PRO A 30 10.95 -25.68 41.06
N GLY A 31 11.42 -25.11 42.17
CA GLY A 31 10.88 -23.85 42.69
C GLY A 31 11.01 -22.70 41.68
N MET A 32 10.09 -21.73 41.70
CA MET A 32 10.03 -20.63 40.72
C MET A 32 11.32 -19.82 40.63
N ARG A 33 12.00 -19.61 41.76
CA ARG A 33 13.32 -18.94 41.82
C ARG A 33 14.41 -19.76 41.13
N LYS A 34 14.35 -21.09 41.24
CA LYS A 34 15.27 -22.01 40.55
C LYS A 34 15.03 -21.98 39.04
N VAL A 35 13.78 -21.94 38.59
CA VAL A 35 13.45 -21.79 37.15
C VAL A 35 13.94 -20.45 36.60
N SER A 36 13.71 -19.36 37.33
CA SER A 36 14.22 -18.03 36.97
C SER A 36 15.76 -18.00 36.88
N ALA A 37 16.47 -18.65 37.81
CA ALA A 37 17.92 -18.79 37.76
C ALA A 37 18.40 -19.63 36.56
N MET A 38 17.75 -20.76 36.27
CA MET A 38 18.07 -21.59 35.09
C MET A 38 17.90 -20.80 33.79
N ILE A 39 16.86 -19.95 33.70
CA ILE A 39 16.65 -19.07 32.54
C ILE A 39 17.73 -17.99 32.44
N ALA A 40 18.19 -17.45 33.57
CA ALA A 40 19.23 -16.42 33.59
C ALA A 40 20.63 -16.97 33.29
N GLU A 41 20.88 -18.24 33.62
CA GLU A 41 22.15 -18.93 33.39
C GLU A 41 22.25 -19.55 31.99
N GLY A 42 21.11 -19.81 31.33
CA GLY A 42 21.04 -20.36 29.97
C GLY A 42 20.97 -19.31 28.87
N ASP A 43 21.24 -19.73 27.62
CA ASP A 43 21.07 -18.90 26.43
C ASP A 43 19.60 -18.90 25.99
N HIS A 44 18.81 -18.04 26.63
CA HIS A 44 17.37 -17.95 26.42
C HIS A 44 16.95 -16.56 25.91
N PRO A 45 15.90 -16.48 25.08
CA PRO A 45 15.50 -15.23 24.41
C PRO A 45 14.94 -14.16 25.37
N ALA A 46 14.49 -14.55 26.56
CA ALA A 46 13.98 -13.64 27.57
C ALA A 46 14.43 -14.04 28.98
N VAL A 47 14.85 -13.05 29.78
CA VAL A 47 15.06 -13.20 31.23
C VAL A 47 13.70 -13.08 31.93
N VAL A 48 13.33 -14.09 32.71
CA VAL A 48 12.03 -14.17 33.38
C VAL A 48 12.21 -14.15 34.89
N SER A 49 11.56 -13.22 35.58
CA SER A 49 11.57 -13.15 37.04
C SER A 49 10.80 -14.32 37.66
N HIS A 50 11.13 -14.69 38.91
CA HIS A 50 10.42 -15.75 39.62
C HIS A 50 8.91 -15.50 39.77
N GLU A 51 8.48 -14.23 39.82
CA GLU A 51 7.07 -13.86 39.83
C GLU A 51 6.43 -14.03 38.45
N GLY A 52 7.17 -13.73 37.36
CA GLY A 52 6.75 -14.02 35.99
C GLY A 52 6.59 -15.51 35.71
N VAL A 53 7.49 -16.36 36.22
CA VAL A 53 7.34 -17.82 36.14
C VAL A 53 6.08 -18.27 36.90
N ARG A 54 5.85 -17.71 38.10
CA ARG A 54 4.67 -18.05 38.92
C ARG A 54 3.36 -17.69 38.23
N THR A 55 3.28 -16.51 37.62
CA THR A 55 2.06 -16.05 36.95
C THR A 55 1.81 -16.80 35.66
N ALA A 56 2.85 -17.14 34.89
CA ALA A 56 2.74 -17.97 33.69
C ALA A 56 2.28 -19.40 34.00
N LEU A 57 2.90 -20.08 34.98
CA LEU A 57 2.53 -21.46 35.34
C LEU A 57 1.12 -21.57 35.93
N LYS A 58 0.66 -20.55 36.65
CA LYS A 58 -0.71 -20.50 37.19
C LYS A 58 -1.74 -19.97 36.18
N GLY A 59 -1.29 -19.63 34.97
CA GLY A 59 -2.14 -18.99 33.96
C GLY A 59 -2.77 -17.69 34.41
N LEU A 60 -2.17 -16.95 35.35
CA LEU A 60 -2.71 -15.70 35.89
C LEU A 60 -2.53 -14.52 34.91
N THR A 61 -1.60 -14.64 33.98
CA THR A 61 -1.29 -13.66 32.94
C THR A 61 -1.15 -14.35 31.58
N SER A 62 -1.23 -13.59 30.48
CA SER A 62 -0.93 -14.06 29.12
C SER A 62 0.51 -13.65 28.75
N PRO A 63 1.52 -14.52 28.97
CA PRO A 63 2.91 -14.20 28.69
C PRO A 63 3.20 -14.10 27.19
N ARG A 64 4.21 -13.30 26.82
CA ARG A 64 4.76 -13.25 25.45
C ARG A 64 5.42 -14.59 25.09
N TRP A 65 5.58 -14.86 23.79
CA TRP A 65 6.14 -16.13 23.32
C TRP A 65 7.55 -16.36 23.86
N GLU A 66 8.41 -15.35 23.87
CA GLU A 66 9.79 -15.43 24.34
C GLU A 66 9.84 -15.84 25.82
N THR A 67 8.87 -15.39 26.61
CA THR A 67 8.72 -15.79 28.02
C THR A 67 8.35 -17.27 28.14
N VAL A 68 7.39 -17.74 27.34
CA VAL A 68 6.98 -19.15 27.33
C VAL A 68 8.13 -20.03 26.83
N GLN A 69 8.80 -19.64 25.75
CA GLN A 69 9.96 -20.32 25.19
C GLN A 69 11.08 -20.47 26.22
N SER A 70 11.46 -19.40 26.92
CA SER A 70 12.47 -19.47 27.99
C SER A 70 12.08 -20.44 29.10
N ILE A 71 10.82 -20.39 29.57
CA ILE A 71 10.33 -21.30 30.63
C ILE A 71 10.33 -22.75 30.17
N VAL A 72 9.81 -23.03 28.96
CA VAL A 72 9.73 -24.38 28.41
C VAL A 72 11.13 -24.97 28.18
N ALA A 73 12.03 -24.21 27.57
CA ALA A 73 13.40 -24.66 27.32
C ALA A 73 14.14 -24.98 28.63
N ALA A 74 14.02 -24.12 29.65
CA ALA A 74 14.64 -24.35 30.95
C ALA A 74 14.06 -25.56 31.69
N LEU A 75 12.73 -25.79 31.61
CA LEU A 75 12.09 -26.96 32.24
C LEU A 75 12.40 -28.26 31.48
N ALA A 76 12.42 -28.23 30.14
CA ALA A 76 12.78 -29.39 29.32
C ALA A 76 14.22 -29.84 29.59
N ALA A 77 15.17 -28.89 29.63
CA ALA A 77 16.57 -29.18 29.98
C ALA A 77 16.75 -29.78 31.39
N ALA A 78 15.82 -29.50 32.31
CA ALA A 78 15.82 -30.04 33.67
C ALA A 78 15.15 -31.43 33.78
N CYS A 79 14.56 -31.98 32.71
CA CYS A 79 13.92 -33.30 32.71
C CYS A 79 14.97 -34.42 32.59
N ILE A 80 15.12 -35.23 33.64
CA ILE A 80 16.15 -36.30 33.69
C ILE A 80 15.62 -37.64 33.14
N SER A 81 14.35 -37.97 33.34
CA SER A 81 13.75 -39.22 32.82
C SER A 81 12.23 -39.14 32.70
N PRO A 82 11.67 -39.30 31.48
CA PRO A 82 12.38 -39.36 30.20
C PRO A 82 13.06 -38.01 29.88
N SER A 83 14.23 -38.06 29.24
CA SER A 83 14.89 -36.87 28.71
C SER A 83 13.96 -36.20 27.70
N ARG A 84 13.75 -34.88 27.82
CA ARG A 84 12.95 -34.09 26.90
C ARG A 84 13.87 -33.09 26.21
N ASP A 85 13.92 -33.15 24.89
CA ASP A 85 14.71 -32.19 24.11
C ASP A 85 14.07 -30.79 24.20
N PRO A 86 14.84 -29.74 24.55
CA PRO A 86 14.30 -28.38 24.64
C PRO A 86 13.69 -27.86 23.34
N ALA A 87 14.25 -28.20 22.18
CA ALA A 87 13.72 -27.70 20.90
C ALA A 87 12.38 -28.38 20.56
N ASP A 88 12.28 -29.69 20.78
CA ASP A 88 11.03 -30.44 20.59
C ASP A 88 9.91 -29.96 21.52
N GLU A 89 10.20 -29.70 22.79
CA GLU A 89 9.22 -29.15 23.73
C GLU A 89 8.82 -27.72 23.33
N VAL A 90 9.77 -26.85 22.97
CA VAL A 90 9.44 -25.51 22.48
C VAL A 90 8.54 -25.58 21.24
N ALA A 91 8.83 -26.47 20.28
CA ALA A 91 7.99 -26.68 19.11
C ALA A 91 6.58 -27.18 19.49
N ARG A 92 6.45 -28.04 20.50
CA ARG A 92 5.16 -28.53 21.01
C ARG A 92 4.32 -27.44 21.67
N PHE A 93 4.94 -26.49 22.37
CA PHE A 93 4.24 -25.43 23.10
C PHE A 93 3.84 -24.24 22.21
N LEU A 94 4.52 -24.02 21.09
CA LEU A 94 4.20 -22.95 20.15
C LEU A 94 2.73 -22.97 19.67
N PRO A 95 2.16 -24.09 19.17
CA PRO A 95 0.76 -24.11 18.75
C PRO A 95 -0.22 -23.93 19.91
N LEU A 96 0.11 -24.39 21.12
CA LEU A 96 -0.73 -24.18 22.31
C LEU A 96 -0.76 -22.69 22.69
N TRP A 97 0.41 -22.04 22.73
CA TRP A 97 0.50 -20.60 22.99
C TRP A 97 -0.23 -19.78 21.92
N ARG A 98 -0.07 -20.16 20.64
CA ARG A 98 -0.84 -19.54 19.55
C ARG A 98 -2.33 -19.71 19.76
N ALA A 99 -2.83 -20.90 20.09
CA ALA A 99 -4.24 -21.11 20.37
C ALA A 99 -4.78 -20.24 21.53
N THR A 100 -3.94 -19.87 22.50
CA THR A 100 -4.31 -18.93 23.58
C THR A 100 -4.39 -17.47 23.16
N ARG A 101 -3.71 -17.07 22.08
CA ARG A 101 -3.68 -15.69 21.56
C ARG A 101 -4.48 -15.49 20.28
N GLU A 102 -4.59 -16.54 19.49
CA GLU A 102 -5.15 -16.59 18.13
C GLU A 102 -6.38 -17.52 18.10
N GLY A 103 -7.21 -17.50 19.16
CA GLY A 103 -8.33 -18.42 19.32
C GLY A 103 -9.12 -18.65 18.03
N GLU A 104 -8.93 -19.83 17.42
CA GLU A 104 -9.67 -20.33 16.25
C GLU A 104 -9.60 -19.44 14.96
N PRO A 105 -10.14 -19.90 13.80
CA PRO A 105 -9.91 -19.27 12.49
C PRO A 105 -10.21 -17.77 12.51
N GLY A 106 -9.20 -16.94 12.18
CA GLY A 106 -9.30 -15.49 12.23
C GLY A 106 -8.20 -14.77 13.01
N GLY A 107 -7.13 -15.45 13.43
CA GLY A 107 -5.91 -14.81 13.94
C GLY A 107 -5.07 -14.16 12.82
N MET A 108 -4.38 -13.05 13.11
CA MET A 108 -3.49 -12.40 12.15
C MET A 108 -2.32 -13.30 11.76
N LYS A 109 -1.99 -13.33 10.46
CA LYS A 109 -0.78 -13.97 9.91
C LYS A 109 0.48 -13.53 10.66
N SER A 110 1.44 -14.44 10.81
CA SER A 110 2.78 -14.07 11.26
C SER A 110 3.50 -13.17 10.25
N ALA A 111 4.57 -12.48 10.69
CA ALA A 111 5.37 -11.61 9.81
C ALA A 111 5.89 -12.32 8.55
N ARG A 112 6.27 -13.61 8.68
CA ARG A 112 6.75 -14.45 7.57
C ARG A 112 5.61 -14.86 6.65
N GLU A 113 4.46 -15.25 7.19
CA GLU A 113 3.28 -15.60 6.40
C GLU A 113 2.73 -14.37 5.67
N LEU A 114 2.72 -13.21 6.32
CA LEU A 114 2.37 -11.94 5.67
C LEU A 114 3.31 -11.67 4.50
N ALA A 115 4.63 -11.80 4.68
CA ALA A 115 5.61 -11.58 3.60
C ALA A 115 5.45 -12.53 2.41
N LEU A 116 5.04 -13.77 2.65
CA LEU A 116 4.85 -14.79 1.60
C LEU A 116 3.45 -14.76 0.98
N SER A 117 2.47 -14.19 1.67
CA SER A 117 1.10 -14.11 1.18
C SER A 117 0.92 -13.04 0.10
N GLN A 118 -0.02 -13.26 -0.81
CA GLN A 118 -0.44 -12.28 -1.81
C GLN A 118 -1.76 -11.60 -1.37
N GLY A 119 -1.85 -10.29 -1.57
CA GLY A 119 -2.91 -9.43 -1.07
C GLY A 119 -3.11 -9.43 0.45
N TRP A 120 -4.12 -8.68 0.89
CA TRP A 120 -4.55 -8.60 2.28
C TRP A 120 -5.67 -9.58 2.66
N GLY A 121 -5.97 -10.57 1.82
CA GLY A 121 -6.93 -11.63 2.17
C GLY A 121 -8.39 -11.34 1.85
N THR A 122 -8.71 -10.34 1.03
CA THR A 122 -10.09 -10.04 0.60
C THR A 122 -10.54 -10.77 -0.67
N ALA A 123 -9.79 -11.79 -1.13
CA ALA A 123 -10.08 -12.50 -2.38
C ALA A 123 -11.49 -13.13 -2.41
N ASP A 124 -11.99 -13.53 -1.23
CA ASP A 124 -13.29 -14.17 -1.07
C ASP A 124 -14.40 -13.15 -0.74
N GLY A 125 -14.09 -11.84 -0.78
CA GLY A 125 -15.01 -10.75 -0.45
C GLY A 125 -15.30 -10.58 1.05
N GLN A 126 -14.65 -11.36 1.92
CA GLN A 126 -14.77 -11.25 3.38
C GLN A 126 -13.67 -10.37 3.94
N TRP A 127 -14.02 -9.57 4.97
CA TRP A 127 -13.04 -8.80 5.71
C TRP A 127 -12.24 -9.70 6.65
N THR A 128 -10.92 -9.66 6.52
CA THR A 128 -9.98 -10.34 7.42
C THR A 128 -9.27 -9.32 8.33
N PRO A 129 -8.67 -9.76 9.44
CA PRO A 129 -7.83 -8.89 10.27
C PRO A 129 -6.68 -8.25 9.49
N GLU A 130 -6.09 -8.97 8.53
CA GLU A 130 -5.06 -8.42 7.64
C GLU A 130 -5.64 -7.32 6.75
N ALA A 131 -6.81 -7.51 6.17
CA ALA A 131 -7.47 -6.48 5.37
C ALA A 131 -7.73 -5.21 6.17
N LEU A 132 -8.20 -5.35 7.41
CA LEU A 132 -8.38 -4.20 8.30
C LEU A 132 -7.02 -3.54 8.61
N LEU A 133 -5.98 -4.32 8.90
CA LEU A 133 -4.64 -3.81 9.13
C LEU A 133 -4.11 -3.03 7.92
N GLY A 134 -4.29 -3.54 6.70
CA GLY A 134 -3.86 -2.88 5.48
C GLY A 134 -4.50 -1.51 5.26
N VAL A 135 -5.77 -1.34 5.67
CA VAL A 135 -6.44 -0.02 5.67
C VAL A 135 -5.84 0.87 6.75
N MET A 136 -5.71 0.36 7.98
CA MET A 136 -5.33 1.19 9.13
C MET A 136 -3.85 1.62 9.09
N ILE A 137 -2.94 0.79 8.59
CA ILE A 137 -1.50 1.10 8.53
C ILE A 137 -1.13 1.98 7.34
N ASN A 138 -2.06 2.26 6.41
CA ASN A 138 -1.79 3.09 5.24
C ASN A 138 -1.59 4.57 5.62
N PRO A 139 -0.41 5.16 5.35
CA PRO A 139 -0.16 6.57 5.65
C PRO A 139 -1.12 7.53 4.95
N PHE A 140 -1.66 7.17 3.77
CA PHE A 140 -2.67 7.97 3.05
C PHE A 140 -3.90 8.32 3.91
N ASN A 141 -4.20 7.49 4.91
CA ASN A 141 -5.33 7.72 5.81
C ASN A 141 -4.98 8.63 7.01
N ALA A 142 -3.71 9.00 7.18
CA ALA A 142 -3.20 9.74 8.34
C ALA A 142 -2.54 11.09 8.00
N ILE A 143 -1.99 11.23 6.79
CA ILE A 143 -1.30 12.45 6.34
C ILE A 143 -1.93 12.98 5.06
N GLU A 144 -1.87 14.29 4.88
CA GLU A 144 -2.12 14.90 3.57
C GLU A 144 -0.82 14.81 2.75
N ILE A 145 -0.81 13.92 1.75
CA ILE A 145 0.32 13.77 0.84
C ILE A 145 0.42 15.01 -0.06
N ASP A 146 1.65 15.46 -0.32
CA ASP A 146 1.93 16.61 -1.18
C ASP A 146 1.16 16.51 -2.53
N PRO A 147 0.54 17.60 -3.00
CA PRO A 147 -0.25 17.60 -4.24
C PRO A 147 0.51 17.16 -5.51
N SER A 148 1.85 17.20 -5.50
CA SER A 148 2.67 16.69 -6.61
C SER A 148 2.70 15.15 -6.69
N LEU A 149 2.30 14.47 -5.62
CA LEU A 149 2.38 13.00 -5.48
C LEU A 149 1.01 12.33 -5.33
N ALA A 150 -0.01 13.06 -4.90
CA ALA A 150 -1.37 12.54 -4.74
C ALA A 150 -2.43 13.61 -5.02
N VAL A 151 -3.61 13.16 -5.47
CA VAL A 151 -4.79 14.02 -5.51
C VAL A 151 -5.20 14.45 -4.09
N PRO A 152 -5.78 15.65 -3.92
CA PRO A 152 -6.28 16.10 -2.61
C PRO A 152 -7.21 15.05 -1.99
N HIS A 153 -6.96 14.70 -0.73
CA HIS A 153 -7.72 13.70 0.02
C HIS A 153 -7.80 14.11 1.49
N GLU A 154 -8.85 13.64 2.15
CA GLU A 154 -9.08 13.89 3.57
C GLU A 154 -8.55 12.70 4.38
N PRO A 155 -7.63 12.91 5.33
CA PRO A 155 -7.20 11.87 6.27
C PRO A 155 -8.38 11.34 7.08
N LEU A 156 -8.45 10.01 7.25
CA LEU A 156 -9.50 9.34 8.02
C LEU A 156 -9.24 9.36 9.52
N PHE A 157 -7.99 9.52 9.92
CA PHE A 157 -7.55 9.62 11.31
C PHE A 157 -6.36 10.59 11.40
N SER A 158 -6.10 11.09 12.60
CA SER A 158 -4.95 11.96 12.86
C SER A 158 -3.62 11.21 12.83
N GLU A 159 -2.52 11.94 12.61
CA GLU A 159 -1.16 11.41 12.71
C GLU A 159 -0.91 10.72 14.07
N ASP A 160 -1.38 11.33 15.16
CA ASP A 160 -1.21 10.79 16.52
C ASP A 160 -1.95 9.45 16.71
N GLU A 161 -3.17 9.32 16.18
CA GLU A 161 -3.93 8.07 16.22
C GLU A 161 -3.25 6.96 15.43
N TRP A 162 -2.67 7.32 14.28
CA TRP A 162 -1.89 6.39 13.45
C TRP A 162 -0.60 5.95 14.15
N VAL A 163 0.11 6.86 14.82
CA VAL A 163 1.30 6.52 15.62
C VAL A 163 0.91 5.59 16.77
N GLN A 164 -0.19 5.88 17.49
CA GLN A 164 -0.67 5.02 18.59
C GLN A 164 -1.10 3.64 18.10
N LEU A 165 -1.67 3.55 16.90
CA LEU A 165 -1.95 2.27 16.26
C LEU A 165 -0.65 1.51 15.98
N GLY A 166 0.35 2.19 15.40
CA GLY A 166 1.67 1.60 15.11
C GLY A 166 2.34 1.05 16.37
N VAL A 167 2.31 1.81 17.47
CA VAL A 167 2.82 1.37 18.78
C VAL A 167 2.09 0.11 19.25
N ARG A 168 0.75 0.11 19.23
CA ARG A 168 -0.05 -1.06 19.62
C ARG A 168 0.25 -2.28 18.76
N LEU A 169 0.37 -2.11 17.45
CA LEU A 169 0.71 -3.18 16.51
C LEU A 169 2.08 -3.79 16.83
N ILE A 170 3.08 -2.95 17.13
CA ILE A 170 4.43 -3.39 17.50
C ILE A 170 4.40 -4.12 18.85
N GLU A 171 3.66 -3.62 19.84
CA GLU A 171 3.56 -4.24 21.17
C GLU A 171 2.85 -5.60 21.13
N GLU A 172 1.83 -5.73 20.29
CA GLU A 172 0.95 -6.89 20.25
C GLU A 172 1.47 -8.00 19.33
N TYR A 173 2.01 -7.62 18.16
CA TYR A 173 2.39 -8.53 17.06
C TYR A 173 3.87 -8.44 16.66
N GLY A 174 4.63 -7.51 17.24
CA GLY A 174 6.06 -7.36 17.04
C GLY A 174 6.44 -6.37 15.93
N ALA A 175 7.63 -5.80 16.07
CA ALA A 175 8.15 -4.79 15.14
C ALA A 175 8.32 -5.29 13.71
N GLU A 176 8.69 -6.57 13.53
CA GLU A 176 8.88 -7.13 12.19
C GLU A 176 7.56 -7.17 11.40
N LEU A 177 6.46 -7.59 12.03
CA LEU A 177 5.15 -7.62 11.38
C LEU A 177 4.71 -6.20 11.00
N ALA A 178 4.83 -5.25 11.92
CA ALA A 178 4.47 -3.85 11.68
C ALA A 178 5.24 -3.25 10.50
N LEU A 179 6.56 -3.44 10.46
CA LEU A 179 7.40 -2.93 9.36
C LEU A 179 7.09 -3.62 8.03
N ARG A 180 6.82 -4.93 8.02
CA ARG A 180 6.45 -5.65 6.80
C ARG A 180 5.07 -5.24 6.29
N ALA A 181 4.11 -5.02 7.17
CA ALA A 181 2.78 -4.51 6.84
C ALA A 181 2.86 -3.10 6.24
N LEU A 182 3.68 -2.22 6.83
CA LEU A 182 3.94 -0.89 6.28
C LEU A 182 4.60 -0.98 4.90
N LEU A 183 5.68 -1.76 4.75
CA LEU A 183 6.35 -1.94 3.46
C LEU A 183 5.44 -2.52 2.38
N ARG A 184 4.52 -3.41 2.75
CA ARG A 184 3.52 -3.96 1.82
C ARG A 184 2.60 -2.85 1.30
N THR A 185 2.12 -1.99 2.20
CA THR A 185 1.26 -0.86 1.86
C THR A 185 1.99 0.18 1.00
N LEU A 186 3.26 0.48 1.31
CA LEU A 186 4.08 1.42 0.52
C LEU A 186 4.44 0.90 -0.87
N LYS A 187 4.42 -0.42 -1.09
CA LYS A 187 4.51 -1.03 -2.43
C LYS A 187 3.19 -0.98 -3.20
N GLY A 188 2.17 -0.37 -2.60
CA GLY A 188 0.82 -0.19 -3.12
C GLY A 188 0.05 -1.48 -3.36
N ASP A 189 0.32 -2.50 -2.55
CA ASP A 189 -0.62 -3.58 -2.31
C ASP A 189 -1.67 -3.04 -1.34
N TYR A 190 -2.68 -2.35 -1.85
CA TYR A 190 -3.77 -1.78 -1.06
C TYR A 190 -4.94 -2.76 -0.97
N VAL A 191 -5.76 -2.63 0.07
CA VAL A 191 -7.00 -3.41 0.16
C VAL A 191 -7.93 -3.01 -1.00
N GLY A 192 -8.29 -3.98 -1.84
CA GLY A 192 -9.06 -3.75 -3.06
C GLY A 192 -8.21 -3.47 -4.31
N ALA A 193 -6.88 -3.48 -4.21
CA ALA A 193 -6.01 -3.47 -5.39
C ALA A 193 -6.25 -4.74 -6.22
N VAL A 194 -6.25 -4.59 -7.55
CA VAL A 194 -6.43 -5.72 -8.48
C VAL A 194 -5.19 -6.60 -8.44
N GLU A 195 -5.39 -7.92 -8.34
CA GLU A 195 -4.30 -8.91 -8.32
C GLU A 195 -3.35 -8.71 -9.52
N GLY A 196 -2.05 -8.60 -9.25
CA GLY A 196 -1.02 -8.37 -10.28
C GLY A 196 -0.81 -6.92 -10.70
N SER A 197 -1.45 -5.94 -10.06
CA SER A 197 -1.22 -4.50 -10.26
C SER A 197 -0.37 -3.92 -9.12
N PRO A 198 0.97 -3.95 -9.23
CA PRO A 198 1.82 -3.25 -8.26
C PRO A 198 1.46 -1.76 -8.29
N PHE A 199 1.32 -1.15 -7.11
CA PHE A 199 0.92 0.25 -6.92
C PHE A 199 -0.54 0.62 -7.28
N GLY A 200 -1.41 -0.36 -7.57
CA GLY A 200 -2.82 -0.08 -7.88
C GLY A 200 -3.07 0.55 -9.25
N TYR A 201 -2.04 0.71 -10.09
CA TYR A 201 -2.19 1.14 -11.48
C TYR A 201 -2.82 0.02 -12.31
N GLN A 202 -4.13 0.12 -12.60
CA GLN A 202 -4.83 -0.84 -13.45
C GLN A 202 -4.24 -0.92 -14.87
N HIS A 203 -3.58 0.15 -15.31
CA HIS A 203 -2.99 0.31 -16.63
C HIS A 203 -1.75 1.23 -16.50
N PRO A 204 -0.55 0.71 -16.23
CA PRO A 204 0.66 1.54 -16.05
C PRO A 204 1.01 2.37 -17.29
N ASP A 205 0.62 1.90 -18.48
CA ASP A 205 0.80 2.62 -19.75
C ASP A 205 -0.39 3.54 -20.10
N GLN A 206 -1.36 3.72 -19.19
CA GLN A 206 -2.60 4.43 -19.49
C GLN A 206 -2.38 5.88 -19.80
N GLU A 207 -1.55 6.55 -19.02
CA GLU A 207 -1.24 7.95 -19.21
C GLU A 207 -0.55 8.16 -20.56
N THR A 208 0.37 7.27 -20.93
CA THR A 208 1.01 7.28 -22.25
C THR A 208 0.01 6.98 -23.38
N ALA A 209 -0.88 6.02 -23.18
CA ALA A 209 -1.92 5.67 -24.15
C ALA A 209 -2.95 6.80 -24.32
N ASP A 210 -3.32 7.47 -23.22
CA ASP A 210 -4.21 8.63 -23.21
C ASP A 210 -3.55 9.84 -23.86
N ALA A 211 -2.29 10.13 -23.56
CA ALA A 211 -1.54 11.20 -24.19
C ALA A 211 -1.46 11.00 -25.71
N ARG A 212 -1.16 9.77 -26.16
CA ARG A 212 -1.13 9.45 -27.59
C ARG A 212 -2.51 9.55 -28.23
N ALA A 213 -3.55 9.02 -27.58
CA ALA A 213 -4.91 9.08 -28.12
C ALA A 213 -5.46 10.52 -28.15
N ALA A 214 -5.16 11.33 -27.14
CA ALA A 214 -5.48 12.75 -27.09
C ALA A 214 -4.75 13.50 -28.20
N PHE A 215 -3.45 13.23 -28.41
CA PHE A 215 -2.68 13.83 -29.50
C PHE A 215 -3.29 13.52 -30.87
N CYS A 216 -3.55 12.23 -31.19
CA CYS A 216 -4.18 11.84 -32.45
C CYS A 216 -5.55 12.51 -32.65
N TYR A 217 -6.40 12.49 -31.62
CA TYR A 217 -7.71 13.15 -31.68
C TYR A 217 -7.59 14.66 -31.86
N GLY A 218 -6.63 15.30 -31.20
CA GLY A 218 -6.34 16.72 -31.36
C GLY A 218 -5.87 17.05 -32.78
N CYS A 219 -5.01 16.25 -33.39
CA CYS A 219 -4.58 16.42 -34.77
C CYS A 219 -5.77 16.33 -35.75
N ASP A 220 -6.66 15.35 -35.59
CA ASP A 220 -7.86 15.22 -36.42
C ASP A 220 -8.76 16.46 -36.32
N ARG A 221 -8.92 17.00 -35.11
CA ARG A 221 -9.71 18.21 -34.88
C ARG A 221 -9.04 19.47 -35.41
N ILE A 222 -7.72 19.58 -35.28
CA ILE A 222 -6.93 20.66 -35.87
C ILE A 222 -7.12 20.67 -37.38
N LEU A 223 -7.00 19.51 -38.03
CA LEU A 223 -7.21 19.37 -39.48
C LEU A 223 -8.61 19.82 -39.91
N GLN A 224 -9.65 19.41 -39.17
CA GLN A 224 -11.02 19.84 -39.43
C GLN A 224 -11.17 21.36 -39.33
N ARG A 225 -10.57 22.00 -38.32
CA ARG A 225 -10.65 23.45 -38.14
C ARG A 225 -9.84 24.21 -39.18
N LEU A 226 -8.61 23.77 -39.50
CA LEU A 226 -7.77 24.41 -40.52
C LEU A 226 -8.43 24.36 -41.91
N ALA A 227 -9.23 23.32 -42.20
CA ALA A 227 -9.96 23.21 -43.46
C ALA A 227 -11.10 24.24 -43.63
N VAL A 228 -11.68 24.70 -42.51
CA VAL A 228 -12.88 25.57 -42.52
C VAL A 228 -12.55 27.02 -42.12
N GLU A 229 -11.53 27.22 -41.29
CA GLU A 229 -11.16 28.53 -40.75
C GLU A 229 -9.83 29.04 -41.34
N PRO A 230 -9.87 29.92 -42.35
CA PRO A 230 -8.66 30.54 -42.87
C PRO A 230 -8.00 31.42 -41.79
N ASN A 231 -6.67 31.45 -41.76
CA ASN A 231 -5.85 32.23 -40.82
C ASN A 231 -6.02 31.84 -39.34
N LEU A 232 -6.64 30.68 -39.03
CA LEU A 232 -6.78 30.21 -37.64
C LEU A 232 -5.44 30.11 -36.92
N LEU A 233 -4.40 29.59 -37.60
CA LEU A 233 -3.06 29.45 -37.03
C LEU A 233 -2.49 30.81 -36.61
N GLN A 234 -2.52 31.82 -37.49
CA GLN A 234 -2.03 33.17 -37.19
C GLN A 234 -2.81 33.82 -36.04
N ARG A 235 -4.14 33.66 -36.02
CA ARG A 235 -4.99 34.16 -34.93
C ARG A 235 -4.65 33.49 -33.60
N SER A 236 -4.34 32.18 -33.62
CA SER A 236 -4.05 31.41 -32.41
C SER A 236 -2.66 31.70 -31.86
N ILE A 237 -1.65 31.89 -32.73
CA ILE A 237 -0.34 32.42 -32.35
C ILE A 237 -0.48 33.79 -31.66
N SER A 238 -1.30 34.68 -32.24
CA SER A 238 -1.55 36.01 -31.66
C SER A 238 -2.26 35.91 -30.30
N ALA A 239 -3.27 35.05 -30.17
CA ALA A 239 -4.00 34.80 -28.93
C ALA A 239 -3.09 34.22 -27.84
N MET A 240 -2.14 33.36 -28.23
CA MET A 240 -1.17 32.77 -27.34
C MET A 240 -0.17 33.80 -26.78
N TYR A 241 0.38 34.69 -27.62
CA TYR A 241 1.24 35.76 -27.11
C TYR A 241 0.52 36.71 -26.15
N ALA A 242 -0.78 36.92 -26.37
CA ALA A 242 -1.65 37.69 -25.49
C ALA A 242 -2.10 36.94 -24.21
N ASP A 243 -1.83 35.63 -24.12
CA ASP A 243 -2.20 34.83 -22.95
C ASP A 243 -1.20 35.08 -21.80
N GLU A 244 -1.59 35.89 -20.83
CA GLU A 244 -0.82 36.16 -19.60
C GLU A 244 -0.88 35.00 -18.59
N THR A 245 -1.77 34.02 -18.79
CA THR A 245 -1.96 32.89 -17.86
C THR A 245 -1.06 31.69 -18.16
N MET A 246 -0.27 31.75 -19.23
CA MET A 246 0.66 30.71 -19.63
C MET A 246 1.85 30.63 -18.66
N ASP A 247 2.21 29.40 -18.27
CA ASP A 247 3.33 29.15 -17.37
C ASP A 247 4.67 29.67 -17.96
N ARG A 248 5.60 29.99 -17.07
CA ARG A 248 6.90 30.55 -17.46
C ARG A 248 7.77 29.54 -18.21
N GLU A 249 7.77 28.26 -17.81
CA GLU A 249 8.55 27.21 -18.46
C GLU A 249 7.97 26.90 -19.85
N ASP A 250 6.65 26.72 -19.94
CA ASP A 250 5.94 26.54 -21.23
C ASP A 250 6.25 27.68 -22.21
N ARG A 251 6.27 28.93 -21.73
CA ARG A 251 6.61 30.09 -22.55
C ARG A 251 8.07 30.06 -23.02
N ILE A 252 8.99 29.57 -22.20
CA ILE A 252 10.41 29.46 -22.56
C ILE A 252 10.59 28.41 -23.65
N ASP A 253 10.03 27.22 -23.47
CA ASP A 253 10.16 26.11 -24.42
C ASP A 253 9.58 26.49 -25.79
N MET A 254 8.45 27.18 -25.78
CA MET A 254 7.82 27.71 -26.98
C MET A 254 8.69 28.76 -27.70
N LEU A 255 9.27 29.74 -26.97
CA LEU A 255 10.17 30.73 -27.56
C LEU A 255 11.45 30.10 -28.11
N GLN A 256 11.91 29.00 -27.51
CA GLN A 256 13.03 28.21 -28.03
C GLN A 256 12.66 27.52 -29.35
N ALA A 257 11.49 26.89 -29.44
CA ALA A 257 11.02 26.31 -30.69
C ALA A 257 10.88 27.36 -31.81
N GLU A 258 10.35 28.55 -31.48
CA GLU A 258 10.22 29.68 -32.42
C GLU A 258 11.54 30.26 -32.92
N SER A 259 12.65 29.99 -32.22
CA SER A 259 13.97 30.44 -32.61
C SER A 259 14.50 29.75 -33.87
N ASP A 260 13.93 28.61 -34.27
CA ASP A 260 14.28 27.89 -35.49
C ASP A 260 13.48 28.42 -36.71
N PRO A 261 14.14 29.14 -37.65
CA PRO A 261 13.46 29.70 -38.81
C PRO A 261 13.02 28.65 -39.84
N SER A 262 13.55 27.43 -39.76
CA SER A 262 13.14 26.32 -40.64
C SER A 262 11.84 25.68 -40.17
N LEU A 263 11.74 25.40 -38.88
CA LEU A 263 10.53 24.95 -38.22
C LEU A 263 9.38 25.96 -38.38
N MET A 264 9.64 27.25 -38.18
CA MET A 264 8.60 28.27 -38.36
C MET A 264 8.12 28.39 -39.81
N ARG A 265 8.97 28.14 -40.81
CA ARG A 265 8.55 28.11 -42.22
C ARG A 265 7.64 26.93 -42.50
N GLU A 266 8.00 25.76 -41.98
CA GLU A 266 7.21 24.53 -42.08
C GLU A 266 5.83 24.71 -41.46
N ILE A 267 5.76 25.24 -40.23
CA ILE A 267 4.51 25.53 -39.52
C ILE A 267 3.61 26.48 -40.29
N MET A 268 4.16 27.55 -40.87
CA MET A 268 3.37 28.55 -41.60
C MET A 268 2.83 28.02 -42.95
N THR A 269 3.31 26.87 -43.42
CA THR A 269 2.79 26.18 -44.61
C THR A 269 1.80 25.06 -44.27
N ALA A 270 1.46 24.89 -42.99
CA ALA A 270 0.53 23.85 -42.55
C ALA A 270 -0.87 24.06 -43.11
N THR A 271 -1.31 23.10 -43.93
CA THR A 271 -2.67 22.96 -44.44
C THR A 271 -3.10 21.51 -44.27
N PRO A 272 -4.39 21.18 -44.44
CA PRO A 272 -4.84 19.80 -44.40
C PRO A 272 -4.09 18.89 -45.40
N GLU A 273 -3.68 19.43 -46.53
CA GLU A 273 -2.95 18.71 -47.58
C GLU A 273 -1.48 18.47 -47.23
N THR A 274 -0.82 19.44 -46.59
CA THR A 274 0.61 19.36 -46.24
C THR A 274 0.87 18.72 -44.88
N TRP A 275 -0.18 18.49 -44.08
CA TRP A 275 -0.07 18.02 -42.70
C TRP A 275 0.77 16.76 -42.52
N HIS A 276 0.66 15.79 -43.43
CA HIS A 276 1.37 14.51 -43.34
C HIS A 276 2.87 14.63 -43.68
N ASP A 277 3.27 15.74 -44.31
CA ASP A 277 4.65 16.01 -44.71
C ASP A 277 5.40 16.84 -43.65
N LEU A 278 4.71 17.32 -42.60
CA LEU A 278 5.30 18.10 -41.53
C LEU A 278 6.08 17.20 -40.55
N SER A 279 7.16 17.76 -39.99
CA SER A 279 7.93 17.18 -38.89
C SER A 279 7.11 17.00 -37.61
N GLU A 280 7.54 16.07 -36.75
CA GLU A 280 6.91 15.83 -35.45
C GLU A 280 6.99 17.09 -34.57
N GLU A 281 8.10 17.82 -34.64
CA GLU A 281 8.30 19.09 -33.97
C GLU A 281 7.30 20.15 -34.47
N ALA A 282 7.03 20.20 -35.78
CA ALA A 282 6.03 21.12 -36.34
C ALA A 282 4.61 20.75 -35.89
N HIS A 283 4.26 19.46 -35.82
CA HIS A 283 2.98 19.02 -35.26
C HIS A 283 2.85 19.44 -33.80
N HIS A 284 3.87 19.20 -32.97
CA HIS A 284 3.87 19.60 -31.57
C HIS A 284 3.67 21.11 -31.41
N GLN A 285 4.37 21.91 -32.20
CA GLN A 285 4.28 23.37 -32.10
C GLN A 285 2.90 23.88 -32.56
N ILE A 286 2.36 23.36 -33.66
CA ILE A 286 1.01 23.70 -34.13
C ILE A 286 -0.04 23.29 -33.08
N PHE A 287 0.14 22.14 -32.45
CA PHE A 287 -0.71 21.67 -31.37
C PHE A 287 -0.72 22.67 -30.21
N GLY A 288 0.46 23.09 -29.75
CA GLY A 288 0.62 24.10 -28.69
C GLY A 288 0.04 25.47 -29.03
N TYR A 289 0.09 25.87 -30.31
CA TYR A 289 -0.52 27.11 -30.80
C TYR A 289 -2.04 27.07 -30.83
N LEU A 290 -2.65 25.95 -31.20
CA LEU A 290 -4.10 25.86 -31.40
C LEU A 290 -4.85 25.45 -30.13
N ILE A 291 -4.28 24.54 -29.35
CA ILE A 291 -4.92 23.90 -28.19
C ILE A 291 -4.30 24.45 -26.90
N LYS A 292 -5.15 25.01 -26.02
CA LYS A 292 -4.73 25.46 -24.69
C LYS A 292 -4.58 24.28 -23.73
N SER A 293 -5.52 23.34 -23.79
CA SER A 293 -5.45 22.09 -23.05
C SER A 293 -6.31 21.03 -23.72
N ILE A 294 -5.87 19.78 -23.59
CA ILE A 294 -6.65 18.60 -23.93
C ILE A 294 -6.47 17.59 -22.81
N GLY A 295 -7.56 16.98 -22.37
CA GLY A 295 -7.50 16.00 -21.29
C GLY A 295 -8.70 15.08 -21.27
N PRO A 296 -8.56 13.90 -20.62
CA PRO A 296 -9.66 12.97 -20.47
C PRO A 296 -10.72 13.55 -19.53
N VAL A 297 -11.97 13.54 -19.96
CA VAL A 297 -13.18 13.85 -19.16
C VAL A 297 -14.11 12.64 -19.01
N GLY A 298 -13.90 11.60 -19.82
CA GLY A 298 -14.72 10.40 -19.86
C GLY A 298 -14.02 9.15 -19.34
N ARG A 299 -14.78 8.05 -19.22
CA ARG A 299 -14.26 6.73 -18.84
C ARG A 299 -13.41 6.11 -19.95
N PHE A 300 -12.48 5.24 -19.55
CA PHE A 300 -11.69 4.41 -20.46
C PHE A 300 -12.61 3.57 -21.38
N GLY A 301 -12.28 3.51 -22.68
CA GLY A 301 -13.04 2.75 -23.69
C GLY A 301 -14.18 3.51 -24.39
N LEU A 302 -14.45 4.77 -24.01
CA LEU A 302 -15.34 5.64 -24.77
C LEU A 302 -14.68 6.14 -26.08
N PRO A 303 -15.47 6.47 -27.11
CA PRO A 303 -14.97 7.13 -28.32
C PRO A 303 -14.22 8.44 -27.99
N PRO A 304 -13.17 8.81 -28.76
CA PRO A 304 -12.34 10.00 -28.49
C PRO A 304 -13.15 11.29 -28.25
N GLU A 305 -14.24 11.51 -28.98
CA GLU A 305 -15.11 12.68 -28.86
C GLU A 305 -15.89 12.79 -27.54
N GLN A 306 -16.08 11.68 -26.84
CA GLN A 306 -16.69 11.65 -25.51
C GLN A 306 -15.64 11.53 -24.41
N ARG A 307 -14.41 11.16 -24.79
CA ARG A 307 -13.30 10.90 -23.88
C ARG A 307 -12.47 12.15 -23.65
N PHE A 308 -12.17 12.93 -24.68
CA PHE A 308 -11.27 14.07 -24.62
C PHE A 308 -12.00 15.38 -24.85
N GLN A 309 -11.79 16.33 -23.93
CA GLN A 309 -12.27 17.71 -24.08
C GLN A 309 -11.11 18.59 -24.51
N ILE A 310 -11.30 19.30 -25.63
CA ILE A 310 -10.34 20.28 -26.14
C ILE A 310 -10.77 21.67 -25.68
N THR A 311 -9.84 22.39 -25.06
CA THR A 311 -9.96 23.84 -24.84
C THR A 311 -9.12 24.53 -25.91
N TRP A 312 -9.77 25.15 -26.88
CA TRP A 312 -9.09 25.89 -27.93
C TRP A 312 -8.59 27.26 -27.45
N ARG A 313 -7.44 27.71 -27.95
CA ARG A 313 -6.98 29.09 -27.69
C ARG A 313 -7.90 30.13 -28.33
N VAL A 314 -8.31 29.86 -29.57
CA VAL A 314 -9.33 30.63 -30.28
C VAL A 314 -10.62 29.83 -30.25
N PRO A 315 -11.67 30.32 -29.56
CA PRO A 315 -12.96 29.62 -29.49
C PRO A 315 -13.50 29.28 -30.87
N GLU A 316 -14.21 28.16 -30.98
CA GLU A 316 -14.91 27.80 -32.21
C GLU A 316 -15.99 28.86 -32.51
N PRO A 317 -16.18 29.23 -33.78
CA PRO A 317 -17.31 30.07 -34.16
C PRO A 317 -18.62 29.38 -33.78
N PRO A 318 -19.62 30.12 -33.27
CA PRO A 318 -20.92 29.55 -32.96
C PRO A 318 -21.52 28.91 -34.22
N ALA A 319 -22.08 27.70 -34.08
CA ALA A 319 -22.73 27.01 -35.19
C ALA A 319 -23.81 27.92 -35.80
N ALA A 320 -23.68 28.16 -37.11
CA ALA A 320 -24.65 28.91 -37.91
C ALA A 320 -25.92 28.09 -38.17
#